data_AF-A0A5C5U0L1-F1
#
_entry.id   AF-A0A5C5U0L1-F1
#
_cell.length_a   1.000
_cell.length_b   1.000
_cell.length_c   1.000
_cell.angle_alpha   90.00
_cell.angle_beta   90.00
_cell.angle_gamma   90.00
#
_symmetry.space_group_name_H-M   'P 1'
#
loop_
_entity.id
_entity.type
_entity.pdbx_description
1 polymer ?
#
loop_
_entity_poly.entity_id
_entity_poly.type
_entity_poly.pdbx_seq_one_letter_code
_entity_poly.pdbx_strand_id
1 'polypeptide(L)'
;MALVMAGAQARGDAAPQRSVAGAQEFLRQVLPGNRYVSTLMTEILEKARREGLRGSYEPLPLIVDAGPVAECRSMLLADIEPTDLVVRDPATGEGAVSSLADLVSDGMVGSPDGFHFGSIRALRQSGSRVHLRFAGEQLDAVVHMEGEEIAARVYEAFDYLRRHCDPAAATGF
;
A
#
# COMPACT_ATOMS: atom_id res chain seq x y z
N MET A 1 28.20 -52.85 25.13
CA MET A 1 28.75 -51.49 25.24
C MET A 1 29.49 -51.20 23.94
N ALA A 2 29.29 -50.14 23.18
CA ALA A 2 28.40 -48.98 23.28
C ALA A 2 28.14 -48.48 21.84
N LEU A 3 26.90 -48.04 21.57
CA LEU A 3 26.53 -47.29 20.37
C LEU A 3 27.19 -45.90 20.44
N VAL A 4 27.87 -45.46 19.38
CA VAL A 4 28.20 -44.06 19.18
C VAL A 4 27.25 -43.50 18.12
N MET A 5 26.18 -42.87 18.60
CA MET A 5 25.34 -41.98 17.81
C MET A 5 26.06 -40.62 17.72
N ALA A 6 26.69 -40.34 16.59
CA ALA A 6 27.15 -38.99 16.28
C ALA A 6 25.94 -38.16 15.86
N GLY A 7 25.56 -37.22 16.73
CA GLY A 7 24.39 -36.35 16.55
C GLY A 7 24.52 -35.50 15.29
N ALA A 8 23.47 -35.56 14.46
CA ALA A 8 23.20 -34.54 13.47
C ALA A 8 22.83 -33.25 14.22
N GLN A 9 23.73 -32.27 14.23
CA GLN A 9 23.40 -30.90 14.59
C GLN A 9 22.52 -30.32 13.49
N ALA A 10 21.20 -30.36 13.72
CA ALA A 10 20.26 -29.55 12.98
C ALA A 10 20.65 -28.07 13.18
N ARG A 11 21.15 -27.43 12.11
CA ARG A 11 21.14 -25.97 12.01
C ARG A 11 19.67 -25.56 12.04
N GLY A 12 19.21 -25.14 13.20
CA GLY A 12 17.98 -24.37 13.29
C GLY A 12 18.22 -23.05 12.58
N ASP A 13 17.82 -22.97 11.31
CA ASP A 13 17.54 -21.69 10.68
C ASP A 13 16.43 -21.05 11.50
N ALA A 14 16.82 -20.22 12.47
CA ALA A 14 15.90 -19.36 13.18
C ALA A 14 15.17 -18.56 12.11
N ALA A 15 13.86 -18.78 11.98
CA ALA A 15 13.04 -18.01 11.06
C ALA A 15 13.39 -16.52 11.23
N PRO A 16 13.65 -15.78 10.13
CA PRO A 16 14.11 -14.41 10.23
C PRO A 16 13.19 -13.64 11.16
N GLN A 17 13.74 -13.08 12.24
CA GLN A 17 12.96 -12.33 13.23
C GLN A 17 12.22 -11.22 12.49
N ARG A 18 10.88 -11.21 12.59
CA ARG A 18 10.06 -10.09 12.08
C ARG A 18 10.55 -8.83 12.80
N SER A 19 11.11 -7.89 12.04
CA SER A 19 11.64 -6.62 12.54
C SER A 19 11.08 -5.47 11.71
N VAL A 20 11.08 -4.25 12.26
CA VAL A 20 10.60 -3.05 11.54
C VAL A 20 11.43 -2.84 10.27
N ALA A 21 12.77 -2.86 10.39
CA ALA A 21 13.67 -2.73 9.24
C ALA A 21 13.44 -3.82 8.18
N GLY A 22 13.26 -5.09 8.61
CA GLY A 22 13.00 -6.20 7.68
C GLY A 22 11.67 -6.07 6.95
N ALA A 23 10.61 -5.63 7.64
CA ALA A 23 9.31 -5.41 7.01
C ALA A 23 9.32 -4.20 6.06
N GLN A 24 9.99 -3.11 6.41
CA GLN A 24 10.17 -1.96 5.51
C GLN A 24 10.99 -2.34 4.26
N GLU A 25 12.06 -3.11 4.45
CA GLU A 25 12.89 -3.60 3.35
C GLU A 25 12.10 -4.55 2.43
N PHE A 26 11.27 -5.42 3.00
CA PHE A 26 10.36 -6.25 2.21
C PHE A 26 9.40 -5.39 1.36
N LEU A 27 8.77 -4.36 1.94
CA LEU A 27 7.89 -3.46 1.20
C LEU A 27 8.64 -2.71 0.09
N ARG A 28 9.86 -2.23 0.36
CA ARG A 28 10.72 -1.58 -0.65
C ARG A 28 10.99 -2.48 -1.85
N GLN A 29 11.19 -3.77 -1.62
CA GLN A 29 11.47 -4.73 -2.70
C GLN A 29 10.22 -5.12 -3.48
N VAL A 30 9.07 -5.21 -2.80
CA VAL A 30 7.86 -5.81 -3.38
C VAL A 30 6.91 -4.78 -3.96
N LEU A 31 6.81 -3.58 -3.40
CA LEU A 31 5.80 -2.61 -3.84
C LEU A 31 6.10 -1.96 -5.20
N PRO A 32 7.34 -1.53 -5.53
CA PRO A 32 7.61 -0.94 -6.84
C PRO A 32 7.21 -1.85 -8.00
N GLY A 33 6.60 -1.27 -9.04
CA GLY A 33 6.02 -2.00 -10.17
C GLY A 33 4.55 -2.42 -9.99
N ASN A 34 4.03 -2.44 -8.75
CA ASN A 34 2.61 -2.64 -8.48
C ASN A 34 1.82 -1.33 -8.65
N ARG A 35 0.50 -1.36 -8.46
CA ARG A 35 -0.35 -0.18 -8.67
C ARG A 35 -0.85 0.42 -7.37
N TYR A 36 -1.01 1.74 -7.33
CA TYR A 36 -1.45 2.47 -6.15
C TYR A 36 -2.49 3.52 -6.49
N VAL A 37 -3.56 3.55 -5.70
CA VAL A 37 -4.59 4.60 -5.73
C VAL A 37 -4.57 5.26 -4.36
N SER A 38 -4.20 6.53 -4.29
CA SER A 38 -4.13 7.26 -3.02
C SER A 38 -5.52 7.56 -2.45
N THR A 39 -5.58 8.05 -1.22
CA THR A 39 -6.84 8.54 -0.62
C THR A 39 -7.47 9.66 -1.46
N LEU A 40 -6.67 10.65 -1.89
CA LEU A 40 -7.12 11.75 -2.77
C LEU A 40 -7.77 11.21 -4.05
N MET A 41 -7.14 10.22 -4.68
CA MET A 41 -7.67 9.60 -5.89
C MET A 41 -9.00 8.88 -5.61
N THR A 42 -9.09 8.17 -4.48
CA THR A 42 -10.33 7.52 -4.05
C THR A 42 -11.44 8.54 -3.78
N GLU A 43 -11.12 9.72 -3.24
CA GLU A 43 -12.08 10.82 -3.05
C GLU A 43 -12.63 11.36 -4.37
N ILE A 44 -11.78 11.49 -5.39
CA ILE A 44 -12.19 11.90 -6.74
C ILE A 44 -13.19 10.89 -7.33
N LEU A 45 -12.89 9.59 -7.23
CA LEU A 45 -13.80 8.52 -7.70
C LEU A 45 -15.12 8.51 -6.91
N GLU A 46 -15.06 8.71 -5.60
CA GLU A 46 -16.25 8.80 -4.75
C GLU A 46 -17.08 10.05 -5.04
N LYS A 47 -16.46 11.16 -5.44
CA LYS A 47 -17.18 12.34 -5.93
C LYS A 47 -17.94 12.04 -7.21
N ALA A 48 -17.29 11.45 -8.21
CA ALA A 48 -17.94 11.03 -9.45
C ALA A 48 -19.13 10.08 -9.17
N ARG A 49 -18.94 9.12 -8.25
CA ARG A 49 -20.01 8.19 -7.83
C ARG A 49 -21.21 8.90 -7.21
N ARG A 50 -20.98 9.91 -6.34
CA ARG A 50 -22.06 10.71 -5.74
C ARG A 50 -22.85 11.52 -6.78
N GLU A 51 -22.22 11.86 -7.89
CA GLU A 51 -22.83 12.54 -9.03
C GLU A 51 -23.51 11.57 -10.02
N GLY A 52 -23.56 10.26 -9.69
CA GLY A 52 -24.18 9.23 -10.53
C GLY A 52 -23.28 8.73 -11.67
N LEU A 53 -22.02 9.14 -11.68
CA LEU A 53 -21.04 8.78 -12.71
C LEU A 53 -20.17 7.61 -12.26
N ARG A 54 -19.54 6.94 -13.23
CA ARG A 54 -18.54 5.89 -12.99
C ARG A 54 -17.15 6.40 -13.34
N GLY A 55 -16.29 6.54 -12.33
CA GLY A 55 -14.88 6.89 -12.51
C GLY A 55 -13.96 5.66 -12.54
N SER A 56 -12.88 5.76 -13.30
CA SER A 56 -11.72 4.85 -13.31
C SER A 56 -10.43 5.62 -13.58
N TYR A 57 -9.29 4.99 -13.24
CA TYR A 57 -7.96 5.44 -13.63
C TYR A 57 -7.36 4.47 -14.64
N GLU A 58 -6.92 4.98 -15.77
CA GLU A 58 -6.48 4.18 -16.91
C GLU A 58 -5.16 4.72 -17.50
N PRO A 59 -4.06 3.95 -17.41
CA PRO A 59 -3.84 2.81 -16.52
C PRO A 59 -3.87 3.24 -15.05
N LEU A 60 -3.87 2.29 -14.12
CA LEU A 60 -3.63 2.62 -12.71
C LEU A 60 -2.19 3.15 -12.51
N PRO A 61 -1.98 4.10 -11.57
CA PRO A 61 -0.66 4.64 -11.26
C PRO A 61 0.29 3.59 -10.72
N LEU A 62 1.56 3.75 -11.04
CA LEU A 62 2.57 2.72 -10.88
C LEU A 62 3.48 3.13 -9.72
N ILE A 63 3.61 2.27 -8.71
CA ILE A 63 4.49 2.55 -7.57
C ILE A 63 5.93 2.57 -8.08
N VAL A 64 6.63 3.68 -7.86
CA VAL A 64 8.03 3.86 -8.25
C VAL A 64 8.97 3.84 -7.06
N ASP A 65 8.48 4.20 -5.87
CA ASP A 65 9.29 4.14 -4.64
C ASP A 65 8.45 3.77 -3.41
N ALA A 66 9.02 2.89 -2.59
CA ALA A 66 8.50 2.47 -1.30
C ALA A 66 9.60 2.36 -0.23
N GLY A 67 10.72 3.06 -0.44
CA GLY A 67 11.91 2.99 0.41
C GLY A 67 11.66 3.51 1.83
N PRO A 68 12.40 2.98 2.82
CA PRO A 68 12.41 3.54 4.17
C PRO A 68 13.03 4.94 4.15
N VAL A 69 12.36 5.88 4.80
CA VAL A 69 12.88 7.23 5.07
C VAL A 69 13.51 7.28 6.47
N ALA A 70 12.87 6.60 7.42
CA ALA A 70 13.35 6.40 8.79
C ALA A 70 12.73 5.11 9.35
N GLU A 71 13.10 4.74 10.58
CA GLU A 71 12.37 3.70 11.31
C GLU A 71 10.88 4.08 11.36
N CYS A 72 9.99 3.11 11.08
CA CYS A 72 8.55 3.30 11.08
C CYS A 72 8.00 4.31 10.04
N ARG A 73 8.83 4.75 9.09
CA ARG A 73 8.42 5.68 8.02
C ARG A 73 8.97 5.26 6.67
N SER A 74 8.09 5.11 5.68
CA SER A 74 8.47 4.79 4.31
C SER A 74 7.73 5.65 3.30
N MET A 75 8.35 5.83 2.15
CA MET A 75 7.67 6.34 0.96
C MET A 75 6.58 5.36 0.51
N LEU A 76 5.60 5.89 -0.20
CA LEU A 76 4.67 5.15 -1.05
C LEU A 76 4.28 6.10 -2.17
N LEU A 77 5.14 6.13 -3.17
CA LEU A 77 5.10 7.09 -4.27
C LEU A 77 4.74 6.36 -5.56
N ALA A 78 3.76 6.90 -6.27
CA ALA A 78 3.37 6.39 -7.58
C ALA A 78 3.41 7.49 -8.64
N ASP A 79 3.89 7.10 -9.82
CA ASP A 79 3.89 7.92 -11.03
C ASP A 79 2.47 7.96 -11.62
N ILE A 80 1.95 9.17 -11.78
CA ILE A 80 0.63 9.46 -12.34
C ILE A 80 0.71 10.17 -13.70
N GLU A 81 1.90 10.53 -14.20
CA GLU A 81 2.07 11.15 -15.52
C GLU A 81 1.37 10.37 -16.65
N PRO A 82 1.43 9.02 -16.70
CA PRO A 82 0.76 8.28 -17.76
C PRO A 82 -0.73 7.99 -17.47
N THR A 83 -1.27 8.43 -16.33
CA THR A 83 -2.61 8.05 -15.85
C THR A 83 -3.67 9.06 -16.23
N ASP A 84 -4.73 8.60 -16.90
CA ASP A 84 -5.94 9.39 -17.11
C ASP A 84 -7.01 9.10 -16.05
N LEU A 85 -7.75 10.13 -15.65
CA LEU A 85 -9.07 10.00 -15.03
C LEU A 85 -10.11 9.85 -16.13
N VAL A 86 -10.80 8.71 -16.15
CA VAL A 86 -11.90 8.41 -17.06
C VAL A 86 -13.20 8.45 -16.26
N VAL A 87 -14.15 9.28 -16.67
CA VAL A 87 -15.49 9.36 -16.05
C VAL A 87 -16.53 9.08 -17.12
N ARG A 88 -17.45 8.16 -16.84
CA ARG A 88 -18.52 7.76 -17.76
C ARG A 88 -19.89 7.88 -17.10
N ASP A 89 -20.86 8.38 -17.85
CA ASP A 89 -22.27 8.29 -17.48
C ASP A 89 -22.77 6.88 -17.81
N PRO A 90 -23.21 6.09 -16.81
CA PRO A 90 -23.71 4.74 -17.05
C PRO A 90 -25.04 4.70 -17.83
N ALA A 91 -25.81 5.79 -17.89
CA ALA A 91 -27.09 5.85 -18.59
C ALA A 91 -26.92 6.10 -20.10
N THR A 92 -25.99 6.96 -20.48
CA THR A 92 -25.76 7.37 -21.88
C THR A 92 -24.54 6.70 -22.51
N GLY A 93 -23.58 6.26 -21.69
CA GLY A 93 -22.28 5.77 -22.14
C GLY A 93 -21.29 6.87 -22.53
N GLU A 94 -21.71 8.14 -22.51
CA GLU A 94 -20.84 9.30 -22.74
C GLU A 94 -19.84 9.45 -21.59
N GLY A 95 -18.72 10.11 -21.85
CA GLY A 95 -17.69 10.27 -20.84
C GLY A 95 -16.69 11.37 -21.15
N ALA A 96 -15.90 11.70 -20.13
CA ALA A 96 -14.78 12.61 -20.21
C ALA A 96 -13.50 11.88 -19.80
N VAL A 97 -12.40 12.27 -20.44
CA VAL A 97 -11.05 11.80 -20.12
C VAL A 97 -10.21 13.03 -19.81
N SER A 98 -9.40 12.96 -18.76
CA SER A 98 -8.52 14.05 -18.37
C SER A 98 -7.23 13.47 -17.77
N SER A 99 -6.10 14.05 -18.14
CA SER A 99 -4.80 13.74 -17.52
C SER A 99 -4.90 13.96 -16.02
N LEU A 100 -4.56 12.94 -15.23
CA LEU A 100 -4.57 13.06 -13.78
C LEU A 100 -3.50 14.03 -13.31
N ALA A 101 -2.32 14.00 -13.94
CA ALA A 101 -1.20 14.87 -13.60
C ALA A 101 -1.55 16.36 -13.79
N ASP A 102 -2.28 16.69 -14.87
CA ASP A 102 -2.75 18.06 -15.10
C ASP A 102 -3.78 18.50 -14.06
N LEU A 103 -4.69 17.60 -13.67
CA LEU A 103 -5.73 17.87 -12.67
C LEU A 103 -5.16 18.14 -11.28
N VAL A 104 -4.12 17.42 -10.87
CA VAL A 104 -3.48 17.61 -9.55
C VAL A 104 -2.26 18.53 -9.59
N SER A 105 -1.85 18.97 -10.79
CA SER A 105 -0.67 19.80 -11.03
C SER A 105 0.62 19.19 -10.45
N ASP A 106 0.74 17.87 -10.52
CA ASP A 106 1.88 17.08 -10.05
C ASP A 106 1.99 15.80 -10.91
N GLY A 107 3.21 15.30 -11.12
CA GLY A 107 3.46 14.02 -11.81
C GLY A 107 3.44 12.81 -10.87
N MET A 108 3.37 13.05 -9.56
CA MET A 108 3.46 12.03 -8.53
C MET A 108 2.30 12.09 -7.54
N VAL A 109 1.96 10.94 -6.96
CA VAL A 109 1.02 10.85 -5.84
C VAL A 109 1.63 10.06 -4.68
N GLY A 110 1.37 10.52 -3.46
CA GLY A 110 1.89 9.96 -2.23
C GLY A 110 2.55 11.02 -1.34
N SER A 111 3.35 10.59 -0.37
CA SER A 111 4.09 11.49 0.51
C SER A 111 5.60 11.35 0.24
N PRO A 112 6.26 12.39 -0.31
CA PRO A 112 7.70 12.34 -0.59
C PRO A 112 8.54 12.25 0.70
N ASP A 113 8.04 12.81 1.80
CA ASP A 113 8.66 12.70 3.13
C ASP A 113 8.34 11.38 3.84
N GLY A 114 7.64 10.47 3.17
CA GLY A 114 7.14 9.22 3.70
C GLY A 114 5.99 9.38 4.69
N PHE A 115 5.18 8.33 4.79
CA PHE A 115 4.14 8.23 5.81
C PHE A 115 4.64 7.37 6.97
N HIS A 116 4.13 7.64 8.18
CA HIS A 116 4.42 6.84 9.35
C HIS A 116 3.47 5.64 9.42
N PHE A 117 3.94 4.40 9.58
CA PHE A 117 3.07 3.22 9.58
C PHE A 117 2.01 3.23 10.70
N GLY A 118 2.32 3.85 11.85
CA GLY A 118 1.34 4.07 12.93
C GLY A 118 0.17 4.99 12.56
N SER A 119 0.21 5.70 11.43
CA SER A 119 -0.93 6.48 10.95
C SER A 119 -2.01 5.60 10.30
N ILE A 120 -1.71 4.34 9.96
CA ILE A 120 -2.72 3.41 9.43
C ILE A 120 -3.69 3.04 10.57
N ARG A 121 -4.96 3.42 10.45
CA ARG A 121 -6.02 3.16 11.44
C ARG A 121 -6.86 1.92 11.10
N ALA A 122 -7.03 1.62 9.82
CA ALA A 122 -7.65 0.39 9.38
C ALA A 122 -6.85 -0.20 8.21
N LEU A 123 -6.79 -1.52 8.18
CA LEU A 123 -6.09 -2.29 7.17
C LEU A 123 -6.96 -3.48 6.79
N ARG A 124 -7.17 -3.70 5.50
CA ARG A 124 -7.99 -4.81 4.98
C ARG A 124 -7.42 -5.34 3.68
N GLN A 125 -7.40 -6.65 3.52
CA GLN A 125 -7.15 -7.29 2.23
C GLN A 125 -8.47 -7.70 1.57
N SER A 126 -8.54 -7.59 0.24
CA SER A 126 -9.63 -8.10 -0.58
C SER A 126 -9.08 -8.63 -1.90
N GLY A 127 -8.91 -9.95 -2.01
CA GLY A 127 -8.21 -10.57 -3.14
C GLY A 127 -6.79 -10.01 -3.27
N SER A 128 -6.44 -9.50 -4.45
CA SER A 128 -5.11 -8.90 -4.71
C SER A 128 -4.97 -7.44 -4.25
N ARG A 129 -5.96 -6.88 -3.53
CA ARG A 129 -5.94 -5.48 -3.09
C ARG A 129 -5.70 -5.37 -1.59
N VAL A 130 -4.83 -4.45 -1.19
CA VAL A 130 -4.58 -4.07 0.19
C VAL A 130 -5.07 -2.64 0.40
N HIS A 131 -6.07 -2.49 1.26
CA HIS A 131 -6.72 -1.23 1.60
C HIS A 131 -6.13 -0.65 2.88
N LEU A 132 -5.70 0.61 2.82
CA LEU A 132 -5.03 1.36 3.88
C LEU A 132 -5.88 2.58 4.24
N ARG A 133 -6.44 2.64 5.45
CA ARG A 133 -7.07 3.86 5.97
C ARG A 133 -6.11 4.61 6.86
N PHE A 134 -5.72 5.82 6.49
CA PHE A 134 -4.86 6.68 7.29
C PHE A 134 -5.66 7.48 8.33
N ALA A 135 -4.98 7.95 9.37
CA ALA A 135 -5.58 8.79 10.41
C ALA A 135 -6.08 10.11 9.81
N GLY A 136 -7.31 10.50 10.14
CA GLY A 136 -7.97 11.68 9.57
C GLY A 136 -8.74 11.38 8.28
N GLU A 137 -8.47 10.25 7.62
CA GLU A 137 -9.09 9.88 6.35
C GLU A 137 -10.33 9.00 6.53
N GLN A 138 -11.34 9.22 5.69
CA GLN A 138 -12.57 8.41 5.67
C GLN A 138 -12.53 7.31 4.60
N LEU A 139 -11.71 7.47 3.58
CA LEU A 139 -11.56 6.56 2.46
C LEU A 139 -10.21 5.85 2.52
N ASP A 140 -10.15 4.68 1.90
CA ASP A 140 -8.95 3.86 1.85
C ASP A 140 -8.09 4.28 0.66
N ALA A 141 -6.79 4.42 0.87
CA ALA A 141 -5.83 4.23 -0.21
C ALA A 141 -5.75 2.72 -0.54
N VAL A 142 -5.42 2.38 -1.79
CA VAL A 142 -5.46 0.99 -2.26
C VAL A 142 -4.16 0.66 -2.98
N VAL A 143 -3.46 -0.36 -2.48
CA VAL A 143 -2.35 -1.01 -3.18
C VAL A 143 -2.92 -2.21 -3.93
N HIS A 144 -2.72 -2.25 -5.24
CA HIS A 144 -3.15 -3.34 -6.11
C HIS A 144 -1.94 -4.18 -6.47
N MET A 145 -1.97 -5.44 -6.04
CA MET A 145 -0.91 -6.40 -6.31
C MET A 145 -1.26 -7.28 -7.51
N GLU A 146 -0.24 -7.92 -8.09
CA GLU A 146 -0.41 -8.89 -9.18
C GLU A 146 -1.20 -10.15 -8.76
N GLY A 147 -1.17 -10.51 -7.48
CA GLY A 147 -1.83 -11.73 -6.97
C GLY A 147 -2.22 -11.65 -5.50
N GLU A 148 -3.13 -12.53 -5.10
CA GLU A 148 -3.67 -12.59 -3.73
C GLU A 148 -2.62 -13.05 -2.70
N GLU A 149 -1.73 -13.97 -3.06
CA GLU A 149 -0.68 -14.47 -2.17
C GLU A 149 0.30 -13.36 -1.78
N ILE A 150 0.80 -12.60 -2.76
CA ILE A 150 1.71 -11.49 -2.48
C ILE A 150 0.98 -10.34 -1.76
N ALA A 151 -0.30 -10.12 -2.05
CA ALA A 151 -1.14 -9.18 -1.31
C ALA A 151 -1.29 -9.55 0.16
N ALA A 152 -1.41 -10.85 0.49
CA ALA A 152 -1.45 -11.31 1.87
C ALA A 152 -0.14 -11.02 2.62
N ARG A 153 1.01 -11.23 1.96
CA ARG A 153 2.32 -10.93 2.55
C ARG A 153 2.55 -9.43 2.75
N VAL A 154 2.12 -8.61 1.79
CA VAL A 154 2.14 -7.15 1.91
C VAL A 154 1.21 -6.67 3.02
N TYR A 155 0.01 -7.24 3.12
CA TYR A 155 -0.92 -7.00 4.22
C TYR A 155 -0.26 -7.33 5.58
N GLU A 156 0.37 -8.50 5.72
CA GLU A 156 1.04 -8.89 6.96
C GLU A 156 2.18 -7.93 7.34
N ALA A 157 2.96 -7.46 6.35
CA ALA A 157 4.02 -6.48 6.57
C ALA A 157 3.46 -5.13 7.03
N PHE A 158 2.41 -4.62 6.37
CA PHE A 158 1.74 -3.40 6.81
C PHE A 158 1.11 -3.56 8.19
N ASP A 159 0.47 -4.69 8.51
CA ASP A 159 -0.15 -4.92 9.82
C ASP A 159 0.90 -4.99 10.92
N TYR A 160 2.00 -5.71 10.67
CA TYR A 160 3.13 -5.78 11.58
C TYR A 160 3.67 -4.37 11.87
N LEU A 161 3.99 -3.59 10.83
CA LEU A 161 4.53 -2.24 10.97
C LEU A 161 3.55 -1.33 11.68
N ARG A 162 2.27 -1.34 11.29
CA ARG A 162 1.21 -0.55 11.94
C ARG A 162 1.14 -0.80 13.45
N ARG A 163 1.19 -2.06 13.89
CA ARG A 163 1.11 -2.40 15.32
C ARG A 163 2.36 -2.02 16.11
N HIS A 164 3.54 -2.20 15.53
CA HIS A 164 4.81 -1.93 16.22
C HIS A 164 5.20 -0.45 16.18
N CYS A 165 4.71 0.28 15.19
CA CYS A 165 4.94 1.70 15.00
C CYS A 165 3.78 2.57 15.50
N ASP A 166 2.80 2.02 16.23
CA ASP A 166 1.75 2.83 16.84
C ASP A 166 2.26 3.42 18.18
N PRO A 167 2.57 4.73 18.25
CA PRO A 167 3.05 5.34 19.48
C PRO A 167 2.00 5.28 20.61
N ALA A 168 0.71 5.19 20.28
CA ALA A 168 -0.35 5.07 21.28
C ALA A 168 -0.42 3.65 21.90
N ALA A 169 0.06 2.63 21.20
CA ALA A 169 0.17 1.28 21.75
C ALA A 169 1.28 1.19 22.82
N ALA A 170 2.30 2.06 22.73
CA ALA A 170 3.38 2.14 23.71
C ALA A 170 2.96 2.82 25.02
N THR A 171 1.88 3.59 25.03
CA THR A 171 1.47 4.38 26.21
C THR A 171 0.48 3.70 27.14
N GLY A 172 0.12 2.42 26.93
CA GLY A 172 -0.75 1.60 27.79
C GLY A 172 -1.35 2.29 29.03
N PHE A 173 -2.38 3.09 28.83
CA PHE A 173 -3.22 3.72 29.85
C PHE A 173 -4.68 3.58 29.42
#